data_AF-A0A0D6APT8-F1
#
_entry.id   AF-A0A0D6APT8-F1
#
_cell.length_a   1.000
_cell.length_b   1.000
_cell.length_c   1.000
_cell.angle_alpha   90.00
_cell.angle_beta   90.00
_cell.angle_gamma   90.00
#
_symmetry.space_group_name_H-M   'P 1'
#
loop_
_entity.id
_entity.type
_entity.pdbx_description
1 polymer ?
#
loop_
_entity_poly.entity_id
_entity_poly.type
_entity_poly.pdbx_seq_one_letter_code
_entity_poly.pdbx_strand_id
1 'polypeptide(L)'
;MTYNKNWFDRNPPWLWWSFFPIFGGFSLVYAGWKSKTNSWLFIGGGLTFVSLLFSSLLPSSVYLFWITQIIIAFKIKQNYLIKTAPKGVLIPSSKIAQLIAEYRGKVDINNCSKDDIVYQLGLSIIHANDIESLRHEGYMFMDIDDLSEVAGISENILRRIEPLMVFGYDLRKEVDVSWRRLNTLSVDELISYNIDENSAKKIVLERTEKGQYKSLLDVRKRTGIPIQIYRHLV
;
A
#
# COMPACT_ATOMS: atom_id res chain seq x y z
N MET A 1 8.14 17.44 2.26
CA MET A 1 7.55 16.95 0.99
C MET A 1 6.13 17.48 0.87
N THR A 2 5.81 18.19 -0.21
CA THR A 2 4.45 18.68 -0.49
C THR A 2 3.58 17.51 -0.93
N TYR A 3 2.77 16.99 -0.01
CA TYR A 3 1.69 16.06 -0.34
C TYR A 3 0.80 16.73 -1.39
N ASN A 4 0.79 16.16 -2.60
CA ASN A 4 0.08 16.76 -3.73
C ASN A 4 -1.41 16.42 -3.60
N LYS A 5 -2.10 17.16 -2.72
CA LYS A 5 -3.48 16.90 -2.27
C LYS A 5 -4.49 16.76 -3.42
N ASN A 6 -4.21 17.40 -4.56
CA ASN A 6 -5.16 17.57 -5.65
C ASN A 6 -4.72 16.85 -6.95
N TRP A 7 -3.85 15.84 -6.87
CA TRP A 7 -3.33 15.16 -8.06
C TRP A 7 -4.44 14.58 -8.94
N PHE A 8 -5.47 13.99 -8.33
CA PHE A 8 -6.55 13.30 -9.04
C PHE A 8 -7.60 14.24 -9.63
N ASP A 9 -7.58 15.53 -9.26
CA ASP A 9 -8.54 16.53 -9.74
C ASP A 9 -7.99 17.39 -10.89
N ARG A 10 -6.70 17.26 -11.19
CA ARG A 10 -6.03 18.11 -12.18
C ARG A 10 -6.39 17.76 -13.62
N ASN A 11 -6.27 18.74 -14.50
CA ASN A 11 -6.30 18.54 -15.95
C ASN A 11 -4.85 18.46 -16.48
N PRO A 12 -4.39 17.29 -16.96
CA PRO A 12 -3.02 17.16 -17.46
C PRO A 12 -2.83 17.97 -18.75
N PRO A 13 -1.62 18.51 -19.03
CA PRO A 13 -1.40 19.38 -20.20
C PRO A 13 -1.81 18.76 -21.54
N TRP A 14 -1.61 17.45 -21.72
CA TRP A 14 -2.00 16.73 -22.93
C TRP A 14 -3.51 16.78 -23.20
N LEU A 15 -4.35 16.91 -22.16
CA LEU A 15 -5.80 17.03 -22.34
C LEU A 15 -6.15 18.28 -23.15
N TRP A 16 -5.42 19.38 -22.94
CA TRP A 16 -5.63 20.62 -23.69
C TRP A 16 -5.24 20.48 -25.17
N TRP A 17 -4.29 19.62 -25.49
CA TRP A 17 -3.95 19.31 -26.89
C TRP A 17 -5.12 18.66 -27.63
N SER A 18 -6.04 18.00 -26.93
CA SER A 18 -7.22 17.42 -27.55
C SER A 18 -8.19 18.46 -28.16
N PHE A 19 -8.15 19.70 -27.68
CA PHE A 19 -8.98 20.80 -28.20
C PHE A 19 -8.46 21.41 -29.50
N PHE A 20 -7.30 20.95 -30.00
CA PHE A 20 -6.81 21.35 -31.31
C PHE A 20 -7.12 20.23 -32.31
N PRO A 21 -7.89 20.48 -33.39
CA PRO A 21 -8.34 19.44 -34.34
C PRO A 21 -7.23 18.55 -34.88
N ILE A 22 -6.05 19.11 -35.12
CA ILE A 22 -4.88 18.37 -35.65
C ILE A 22 -4.20 17.51 -34.56
N PHE A 23 -4.25 17.95 -33.30
CA PHE A 23 -3.55 17.31 -32.18
C PHE A 23 -4.42 16.37 -31.34
N GLY A 24 -5.71 16.25 -31.65
CA GLY A 24 -6.68 15.40 -30.95
C GLY A 24 -6.18 13.97 -30.73
N GLY A 25 -5.84 13.26 -31.80
CA GLY A 25 -5.35 11.88 -31.68
C GLY A 25 -3.91 11.78 -31.16
N PHE A 26 -3.05 12.77 -31.44
CA PHE A 26 -1.70 12.84 -30.86
C PHE A 26 -1.74 12.98 -29.33
N SER A 27 -2.73 13.68 -28.79
CA SER A 27 -2.95 13.78 -27.35
C SER A 27 -3.20 12.41 -26.69
N LEU A 28 -3.99 11.56 -27.36
CA LEU A 28 -4.31 10.21 -26.92
C LEU A 28 -3.10 9.28 -27.05
N VAL A 29 -2.32 9.44 -28.12
CA VAL A 29 -1.04 8.73 -28.31
C VAL A 29 -0.07 9.07 -27.19
N TYR A 30 0.10 10.35 -26.88
CA TYR A 30 0.95 10.80 -25.78
C TYR A 30 0.48 10.24 -24.42
N ALA A 31 -0.84 10.31 -24.15
CA ALA A 31 -1.41 9.75 -22.93
C ALA A 31 -1.18 8.23 -22.82
N GLY A 32 -1.33 7.49 -23.93
CA GLY A 32 -1.06 6.07 -24.03
C GLY A 32 0.40 5.73 -23.77
N TRP A 33 1.33 6.40 -24.44
CA TRP A 33 2.77 6.21 -24.26
C TRP A 33 3.20 6.48 -22.81
N LYS A 34 2.81 7.63 -22.25
CA LYS A 34 3.23 8.05 -20.90
C LYS A 34 2.64 7.17 -19.79
N SER A 35 1.44 6.62 -20.00
CA SER A 35 0.78 5.69 -19.06
C SER A 35 1.08 4.21 -19.33
N LYS A 36 1.90 3.90 -20.34
CA LYS A 36 2.16 2.53 -20.82
C LYS A 36 0.87 1.75 -21.16
N THR A 37 -0.09 2.42 -21.80
CA THR A 37 -1.38 1.83 -22.20
C THR A 37 -1.49 1.75 -23.72
N ASN A 38 -1.20 0.56 -24.27
CA ASN A 38 -1.19 0.33 -25.73
C ASN A 38 -2.53 0.63 -26.41
N SER A 39 -3.66 0.31 -25.77
CA SER A 39 -4.97 0.56 -26.37
C SER A 39 -5.22 2.05 -26.65
N TRP A 40 -4.77 2.95 -25.78
CA TRP A 40 -4.93 4.40 -26.01
C TRP A 40 -4.00 4.91 -27.10
N LEU A 41 -2.80 4.33 -27.19
CA LEU A 41 -1.87 4.60 -28.28
C LEU A 41 -2.48 4.21 -29.62
N PHE A 42 -3.04 3.00 -29.74
CA PHE A 42 -3.66 2.53 -30.97
C PHE A 42 -4.96 3.28 -31.31
N ILE A 43 -5.82 3.57 -30.33
CA ILE A 43 -7.03 4.38 -30.55
C ILE A 43 -6.66 5.78 -31.07
N GLY A 44 -5.67 6.43 -30.44
CA GLY A 44 -5.21 7.75 -30.86
C GLY A 44 -4.63 7.75 -32.28
N GLY A 45 -3.69 6.83 -32.55
CA GLY A 45 -3.06 6.71 -33.87
C GLY A 45 -4.05 6.31 -34.97
N GLY A 46 -4.94 5.36 -34.67
CA GLY A 46 -5.99 4.91 -35.58
C GLY A 46 -6.99 6.01 -35.93
N LEU A 47 -7.49 6.76 -34.93
CA LEU A 47 -8.40 7.89 -35.18
C LEU A 47 -7.73 9.01 -35.98
N THR A 48 -6.46 9.32 -35.72
CA THR A 48 -5.71 10.29 -36.53
C THR A 48 -5.57 9.80 -37.97
N PHE A 49 -5.20 8.54 -38.18
CA PHE A 49 -5.03 7.97 -39.51
C PHE A 49 -6.34 7.97 -40.30
N VAL A 50 -7.45 7.55 -39.69
CA VAL A 50 -8.78 7.57 -40.31
C VAL A 50 -9.22 9.01 -40.61
N SER A 51 -9.02 9.96 -39.69
CA SER A 51 -9.35 11.37 -39.91
C SER A 51 -8.59 11.96 -41.11
N LEU A 52 -7.30 11.63 -41.26
CA LEU A 52 -6.49 12.05 -42.40
C LEU A 52 -7.01 11.46 -43.72
N LEU A 53 -7.31 10.15 -43.76
CA LEU A 53 -7.87 9.50 -44.94
C LEU A 53 -9.22 10.08 -45.36
N PHE A 54 -10.10 10.37 -44.40
CA PHE A 54 -11.44 10.90 -44.67
C PHE A 54 -11.46 12.41 -44.92
N SER A 55 -10.39 13.13 -44.58
CA SER A 55 -10.30 14.58 -44.79
C SER A 55 -10.43 14.99 -46.26
N SER A 56 -9.95 14.15 -47.19
CA SER A 56 -10.06 14.40 -48.63
C SER A 56 -11.39 13.95 -49.23
N LEU A 57 -12.10 13.01 -48.61
CA LEU A 57 -13.39 12.51 -49.11
C LEU A 57 -14.58 13.28 -48.54
N LEU A 58 -14.56 13.59 -47.25
CA LEU A 58 -15.64 14.23 -46.51
C LEU A 58 -15.04 15.25 -45.53
N PRO A 59 -14.65 16.45 -45.97
CA PRO A 59 -13.94 17.42 -45.13
C PRO A 59 -14.68 17.76 -43.83
N SER A 60 -16.01 17.84 -43.88
CA SER A 60 -16.86 18.12 -42.70
C SER A 60 -16.82 17.02 -41.63
N SER A 61 -16.42 15.78 -41.98
CA SER A 61 -16.35 14.66 -41.04
C SER A 61 -15.17 14.77 -40.06
N VAL A 62 -14.14 15.56 -40.38
CA VAL A 62 -12.97 15.79 -39.52
C VAL A 62 -13.38 16.35 -38.16
N TYR A 63 -14.40 17.21 -38.12
CA TYR A 63 -14.93 17.77 -36.87
C TYR A 63 -15.59 16.70 -35.99
N LEU A 64 -16.24 15.69 -36.56
CA LEU A 64 -16.82 14.58 -35.80
C LEU A 64 -15.75 13.70 -35.16
N PHE A 65 -14.67 13.40 -35.90
CA PHE A 65 -13.53 12.67 -35.34
C PHE A 65 -12.84 13.47 -34.23
N TRP A 66 -12.68 14.78 -34.42
CA TRP A 66 -12.13 15.66 -33.40
C TRP A 66 -12.98 15.68 -32.12
N ILE A 67 -14.29 15.87 -32.22
CA ILE A 67 -15.20 15.83 -31.07
C ILE A 67 -15.11 14.47 -30.36
N THR A 68 -15.05 13.37 -31.13
CA THR A 68 -14.90 12.02 -30.59
C THR A 68 -13.59 11.87 -29.81
N GLN A 69 -12.48 12.44 -30.32
CA GLN A 69 -11.19 12.45 -29.62
C GLN A 69 -11.23 13.23 -28.30
N ILE A 70 -11.93 14.37 -28.25
CA ILE A 70 -12.14 15.14 -27.00
C ILE A 70 -12.90 14.27 -25.98
N ILE A 71 -14.00 13.63 -26.38
CA ILE A 71 -14.80 12.76 -25.49
C ILE A 71 -13.94 11.63 -24.92
N ILE A 72 -13.14 10.98 -25.78
CA ILE A 72 -12.22 9.91 -25.35
C ILE A 72 -11.16 10.46 -24.38
N ALA A 73 -10.59 11.64 -24.66
CA ALA A 73 -9.57 12.26 -23.82
C ALA A 73 -10.08 12.51 -22.39
N PHE A 74 -11.31 13.04 -22.24
CA PHE A 74 -11.93 13.20 -20.92
C PHE A 74 -12.22 11.86 -20.24
N LYS A 75 -12.70 10.86 -20.97
CA LYS A 75 -12.94 9.51 -20.44
C LYS A 75 -11.68 8.85 -19.88
N ILE A 76 -10.54 8.98 -20.57
CA ILE A 76 -9.29 8.32 -20.13
C ILE A 76 -8.49 9.16 -19.09
N LYS A 77 -8.84 10.43 -18.88
CA LYS A 77 -8.14 11.36 -17.97
C LYS A 77 -7.91 10.75 -16.59
N GLN A 78 -8.95 10.18 -15.99
CA GLN A 78 -8.86 9.66 -14.62
C GLN A 78 -7.91 8.48 -14.53
N ASN A 79 -8.02 7.54 -15.48
CA ASN A 79 -7.13 6.37 -15.53
C ASN A 79 -5.68 6.79 -15.81
N TYR A 80 -5.47 7.82 -16.65
CA TYR A 80 -4.14 8.39 -16.87
C TYR A 80 -3.55 8.92 -15.56
N LEU A 81 -4.32 9.69 -14.78
CA LEU A 81 -3.86 10.24 -13.51
C LEU A 81 -3.53 9.13 -12.50
N ILE A 82 -4.32 8.07 -12.45
CA ILE A 82 -4.07 6.91 -11.58
C ILE A 82 -2.77 6.20 -11.97
N LYS A 83 -2.59 5.88 -13.25
CA LYS A 83 -1.40 5.18 -13.75
C LYS A 83 -0.12 6.01 -13.58
N THR A 84 -0.22 7.33 -13.72
CA THR A 84 0.93 8.25 -13.65
C THR A 84 1.13 8.90 -12.28
N ALA A 85 0.34 8.54 -11.27
CA ALA A 85 0.43 9.15 -9.94
C ALA A 85 1.85 9.00 -9.36
N PRO A 86 2.47 10.06 -8.83
CA PRO A 86 3.71 9.90 -8.09
C PRO A 86 3.46 9.07 -6.84
N LYS A 87 4.51 8.50 -6.28
CA LYS A 87 4.40 7.85 -4.98
C LYS A 87 4.26 8.92 -3.88
N GLY A 88 3.50 8.64 -2.83
CA GLY A 88 3.22 9.56 -1.70
C GLY A 88 2.06 10.55 -1.95
N VAL A 89 1.27 10.35 -3.00
CA VAL A 89 0.05 11.15 -3.23
C VAL A 89 -1.01 10.74 -2.22
N LEU A 90 -1.73 11.73 -1.68
CA LEU A 90 -2.89 11.47 -0.83
C LEU A 90 -4.01 10.85 -1.65
N ILE A 91 -4.42 9.66 -1.27
CA ILE A 91 -5.53 8.95 -1.90
C ILE A 91 -6.82 9.55 -1.37
N PRO A 92 -7.73 10.06 -2.20
CA PRO A 92 -8.92 10.78 -1.73
C PRO A 92 -10.11 9.86 -1.47
N SER A 93 -10.18 8.68 -2.11
CA SER A 93 -11.30 7.74 -1.97
C SER A 93 -10.86 6.29 -2.14
N SER A 94 -11.64 5.37 -1.55
CA SER A 94 -11.43 3.92 -1.66
C SER A 94 -11.50 3.42 -3.11
N LYS A 95 -12.37 4.02 -3.95
CA LYS A 95 -12.45 3.69 -5.38
C LYS A 95 -11.13 3.96 -6.11
N ILE A 96 -10.46 5.08 -5.81
CA ILE A 96 -9.16 5.39 -6.39
C ILE A 96 -8.09 4.44 -5.82
N ALA A 97 -8.16 4.10 -4.54
CA ALA A 97 -7.28 3.11 -3.92
C ALA A 97 -7.38 1.74 -4.63
N GLN A 98 -8.60 1.28 -4.89
CA GLN A 98 -8.87 0.02 -5.58
C GLN A 98 -8.27 0.00 -6.99
N LEU A 99 -8.48 1.07 -7.77
CA LEU A 99 -7.89 1.19 -9.11
C LEU A 99 -6.36 1.22 -9.04
N ILE A 100 -5.77 1.92 -8.07
CA ILE A 100 -4.30 1.91 -7.89
C ILE A 100 -3.81 0.50 -7.56
N ALA A 101 -4.51 -0.23 -6.68
CA ALA A 101 -4.18 -1.60 -6.29
C ALA A 101 -4.21 -2.56 -7.49
N GLU A 102 -5.18 -2.42 -8.39
CA GLU A 102 -5.25 -3.20 -9.63
C GLU A 102 -4.03 -2.97 -10.54
N TYR A 103 -3.51 -1.73 -10.59
CA TYR A 103 -2.37 -1.40 -11.46
C TYR A 103 -1.00 -1.63 -10.83
N ARG A 104 -0.85 -1.43 -9.53
CA ARG A 104 0.45 -1.48 -8.82
C ARG A 104 0.63 -2.74 -7.98
N GLY A 105 -0.45 -3.50 -7.77
CA GLY A 105 -0.51 -4.52 -6.74
C GLY A 105 -0.87 -3.91 -5.38
N LYS A 106 -1.12 -4.82 -4.43
CA LYS A 106 -1.38 -4.50 -3.04
C LYS A 106 -0.07 -4.57 -2.24
N VAL A 107 0.00 -3.80 -1.16
CA VAL A 107 1.09 -3.77 -0.21
C VAL A 107 0.80 -4.75 0.90
N ASP A 108 1.71 -5.69 1.11
CA ASP A 108 1.65 -6.59 2.26
C ASP A 108 2.20 -5.91 3.52
N ILE A 109 1.33 -5.59 4.46
CA ILE A 109 1.68 -4.85 5.69
C ILE A 109 2.75 -5.56 6.51
N ASN A 110 2.80 -6.89 6.51
CA ASN A 110 3.75 -7.66 7.32
C ASN A 110 5.12 -7.82 6.64
N ASN A 111 5.21 -7.55 5.33
CA ASN A 111 6.41 -7.79 4.52
C ASN A 111 6.92 -6.55 3.75
N CYS A 112 6.21 -5.42 3.81
CA CYS A 112 6.57 -4.22 3.08
C CYS A 112 7.69 -3.41 3.73
N SER A 113 8.38 -2.59 2.93
CA SER A 113 9.35 -1.62 3.45
C SER A 113 8.65 -0.39 4.04
N LYS A 114 9.37 0.38 4.87
CA LYS A 114 8.92 1.70 5.35
C LYS A 114 8.55 2.64 4.20
N ASP A 115 9.33 2.59 3.13
CA ASP A 115 9.07 3.36 1.92
C ASP A 115 7.74 2.97 1.28
N ASP A 116 7.36 1.70 1.31
CA ASP A 116 6.06 1.28 0.78
C ASP A 116 4.90 1.83 1.61
N ILE A 117 5.04 1.84 2.93
CA ILE A 117 4.04 2.42 3.83
C ILE A 117 3.86 3.92 3.55
N VAL A 118 4.94 4.67 3.41
CA VAL A 118 4.86 6.11 3.17
C VAL A 118 4.40 6.41 1.75
N TYR A 119 5.00 5.76 0.76
CA TYR A 119 4.89 6.16 -0.64
C TYR A 119 3.80 5.40 -1.40
N GLN A 120 3.46 4.17 -1.03
CA GLN A 120 2.39 3.42 -1.68
C GLN A 120 1.06 3.57 -0.93
N LEU A 121 1.08 3.56 0.41
CA LEU A 121 -0.14 3.73 1.22
C LEU A 121 -0.45 5.19 1.56
N GLY A 122 0.52 6.09 1.41
CA GLY A 122 0.33 7.51 1.71
C GLY A 122 0.20 7.80 3.22
N LEU A 123 0.73 6.90 4.06
CA LEU A 123 0.77 7.07 5.51
C LEU A 123 1.96 7.96 5.93
N SER A 124 1.85 8.56 7.11
CA SER A 124 2.93 9.41 7.64
C SER A 124 4.17 8.57 7.98
N ILE A 125 5.34 9.21 7.97
CA ILE A 125 6.59 8.55 8.41
C ILE A 125 6.50 8.06 9.86
N ILE A 126 5.67 8.72 10.69
CA ILE A 126 5.44 8.32 12.07
C ILE A 126 4.73 6.96 12.09
N HIS A 127 3.61 6.82 11.38
CA HIS A 127 2.91 5.54 11.26
C HIS A 127 3.79 4.45 10.65
N ALA A 128 4.63 4.80 9.68
CA ALA A 128 5.56 3.86 9.07
C ALA A 128 6.63 3.36 10.05
N ASN A 129 7.14 4.24 10.93
CA ASN A 129 8.05 3.85 12.00
C ASN A 129 7.36 2.99 13.07
N ASP A 130 6.12 3.34 13.45
CA ASP A 130 5.36 2.60 14.45
C ASP A 130 5.06 1.18 13.98
N ILE A 131 4.57 1.01 12.74
CA ILE A 131 4.33 -0.30 12.12
C ILE A 131 5.64 -1.10 12.03
N GLU A 132 6.74 -0.47 11.64
CA GLU A 132 8.04 -1.15 11.55
C GLU A 132 8.54 -1.59 12.93
N SER A 133 8.43 -0.76 13.97
CA SER A 133 8.80 -1.12 15.35
C SER A 133 7.99 -2.31 15.83
N LEU A 134 6.66 -2.28 15.64
CA LEU A 134 5.77 -3.38 16.01
C LEU A 134 6.14 -4.69 15.30
N ARG A 135 6.48 -4.64 14.01
CA ARG A 135 6.95 -5.83 13.26
C ARG A 135 8.30 -6.33 13.77
N HIS A 136 9.24 -5.44 14.11
CA HIS A 136 10.51 -5.83 14.71
C HIS A 136 10.37 -6.42 16.11
N GLU A 137 9.33 -6.02 16.83
CA GLU A 137 8.93 -6.60 18.12
C GLU A 137 8.17 -7.94 17.96
N GLY A 138 7.94 -8.38 16.72
CA GLY A 138 7.29 -9.65 16.43
C GLY A 138 5.77 -9.59 16.35
N TYR A 139 5.19 -8.40 16.28
CA TYR A 139 3.75 -8.23 16.00
C TYR A 139 3.48 -8.53 14.53
N MET A 140 2.41 -9.28 14.27
CA MET A 140 1.91 -9.55 12.93
C MET A 140 0.49 -9.02 12.84
N PHE A 141 0.25 -8.12 11.89
CA PHE A 141 -1.07 -7.54 11.64
C PHE A 141 -1.92 -8.55 10.88
N MET A 142 -3.10 -8.84 11.39
CA MET A 142 -4.04 -9.81 10.81
C MET A 142 -5.11 -9.11 9.98
N ASP A 143 -5.53 -7.93 10.42
CA ASP A 143 -6.55 -7.14 9.77
C ASP A 143 -6.26 -5.64 9.87
N ILE A 144 -7.20 -4.85 9.35
CA ILE A 144 -7.11 -3.40 9.35
C ILE A 144 -7.44 -2.80 10.72
N ASP A 145 -8.19 -3.51 11.55
CA ASP A 145 -8.58 -3.04 12.87
C ASP A 145 -7.35 -3.04 13.80
N ASP A 146 -6.44 -4.00 13.64
CA ASP A 146 -5.12 -4.01 14.30
C ASP A 146 -4.32 -2.73 14.03
N LEU A 147 -4.37 -2.18 12.81
CA LEU A 147 -3.67 -0.93 12.47
C LEU A 147 -4.30 0.27 13.19
N SER A 148 -5.59 0.23 13.49
CA SER A 148 -6.28 1.26 14.26
C SER A 148 -5.95 1.15 15.74
N GLU A 149 -6.11 -0.05 16.31
CA GLU A 149 -5.97 -0.31 17.74
C GLU A 149 -4.51 -0.25 18.21
N VAL A 150 -3.59 -0.80 17.43
CA VAL A 150 -2.18 -0.96 17.84
C VAL A 150 -1.30 0.16 17.32
N ALA A 151 -1.45 0.52 16.04
CA ALA A 151 -0.65 1.58 15.41
C ALA A 151 -1.29 2.99 15.51
N GLY A 152 -2.50 3.10 16.09
CA GLY A 152 -3.16 4.37 16.35
C GLY A 152 -3.57 5.13 15.07
N ILE A 153 -3.75 4.43 13.95
CA ILE A 153 -4.10 5.05 12.68
C ILE A 153 -5.61 5.25 12.62
N SER A 154 -6.06 6.46 12.28
CA SER A 154 -7.50 6.75 12.18
C SER A 154 -8.21 5.82 11.19
N GLU A 155 -9.34 5.24 11.62
CA GLU A 155 -10.22 4.41 10.78
C GLU A 155 -10.59 5.09 9.45
N ASN A 156 -10.79 6.41 9.44
CA ASN A 156 -11.14 7.15 8.23
C ASN A 156 -10.03 7.08 7.17
N ILE A 157 -8.77 7.08 7.61
CA ILE A 157 -7.62 6.91 6.71
C ILE A 157 -7.58 5.46 6.24
N LEU A 158 -7.69 4.51 7.18
CA LEU A 158 -7.62 3.09 6.94
C LEU A 158 -8.68 2.61 5.92
N ARG A 159 -9.96 2.90 6.13
CA ARG A 159 -11.06 2.56 5.19
C ARG A 159 -10.82 3.08 3.77
N ARG A 160 -10.12 4.21 3.64
CA ARG A 160 -9.82 4.80 2.34
C ARG A 160 -8.69 4.08 1.61
N ILE A 161 -7.71 3.56 2.33
CA ILE A 161 -6.53 2.90 1.76
C ILE A 161 -6.60 1.37 1.85
N GLU A 162 -7.61 0.81 2.52
CA GLU A 162 -7.87 -0.63 2.68
C GLU A 162 -7.70 -1.43 1.37
N PRO A 163 -8.21 -0.99 0.20
CA PRO A 163 -8.05 -1.78 -1.03
C PRO A 163 -6.60 -1.96 -1.47
N LEU A 164 -5.67 -1.14 -0.98
CA LEU A 164 -4.24 -1.20 -1.28
C LEU A 164 -3.49 -2.16 -0.36
N MET A 165 -4.11 -2.68 0.69
CA MET A 165 -3.44 -3.47 1.72
C MET A 165 -3.81 -4.95 1.60
N VAL A 166 -2.86 -5.79 1.96
CA VAL A 166 -3.07 -7.19 2.31
C VAL A 166 -2.28 -7.50 3.58
N PHE A 167 -2.75 -8.50 4.31
CA PHE A 167 -2.09 -8.99 5.50
C PHE A 167 -1.55 -10.36 5.17
N GLY A 168 -0.31 -10.40 4.70
CA GLY A 168 0.37 -11.64 4.38
C GLY A 168 0.78 -12.36 5.66
N TYR A 169 0.51 -13.66 5.68
CA TYR A 169 0.94 -14.55 6.75
C TYR A 169 2.14 -15.36 6.26
N ASP A 170 3.33 -15.10 6.80
CA ASP A 170 4.51 -15.94 6.52
C ASP A 170 4.71 -16.93 7.68
N LEU A 171 4.33 -18.18 7.44
CA LEU A 171 4.54 -19.30 8.36
C LEU A 171 5.99 -19.41 8.83
N ARG A 172 6.97 -19.03 7.99
CA ARG A 172 8.40 -19.11 8.34
C ARG A 172 8.80 -18.05 9.36
N LYS A 173 8.16 -16.88 9.33
CA LYS A 173 8.34 -15.86 10.38
C LYS A 173 7.75 -16.32 11.71
N GLU A 174 6.71 -17.15 11.72
CA GLU A 174 6.19 -17.69 12.99
C GLU A 174 7.17 -18.67 13.65
N VAL A 175 7.95 -19.40 12.84
CA VAL A 175 9.01 -20.31 13.34
C VAL A 175 10.19 -19.52 13.94
N ASP A 176 10.48 -18.33 13.40
CA ASP A 176 11.61 -17.46 13.77
C ASP A 176 11.23 -16.20 14.59
N VAL A 177 10.00 -16.08 15.09
CA VAL A 177 9.60 -15.02 16.06
C VAL A 177 8.99 -15.65 17.34
N SER A 178 9.47 -16.83 17.71
CA SER A 178 10.33 -17.09 18.86
C SER A 178 10.00 -16.51 20.29
N TRP A 179 9.26 -15.42 20.49
CA TRP A 179 8.86 -15.02 21.87
C TRP A 179 7.74 -15.87 22.46
N ARG A 180 6.85 -16.44 21.62
CA ARG A 180 5.80 -17.39 22.05
C ARG A 180 6.39 -18.67 22.64
N ARG A 181 7.69 -18.94 22.41
CA ARG A 181 8.42 -20.02 23.10
C ARG A 181 8.37 -19.84 24.62
N LEU A 182 8.31 -18.60 25.13
CA LEU A 182 8.11 -18.35 26.56
C LEU A 182 6.78 -18.87 27.11
N ASN A 183 5.75 -18.97 26.27
CA ASN A 183 4.45 -19.53 26.64
C ASN A 183 4.40 -21.05 26.56
N THR A 184 5.37 -21.70 25.90
CA THR A 184 5.34 -23.14 25.62
C THR A 184 6.44 -23.90 26.36
N LEU A 185 7.65 -23.36 26.43
CA LEU A 185 8.80 -23.98 27.08
C LEU A 185 8.57 -24.20 28.58
N SER A 186 8.93 -25.40 29.04
CA SER A 186 9.02 -25.77 30.45
C SER A 186 10.17 -25.05 31.16
N VAL A 187 10.21 -25.13 32.49
CA VAL A 187 11.29 -24.54 33.29
C VAL A 187 12.64 -25.11 32.85
N ASP A 188 12.73 -26.42 32.67
CA ASP A 188 13.98 -27.11 32.28
C ASP A 188 14.43 -26.73 30.86
N GLU A 189 13.49 -26.60 29.92
CA GLU A 189 13.81 -26.13 28.58
C GLU A 189 14.27 -24.67 28.58
N LEU A 190 13.65 -23.78 29.35
CA LEU A 190 14.11 -22.38 29.46
C LEU A 190 15.54 -22.29 30.02
N ILE A 191 15.88 -23.15 30.98
CA ILE A 191 17.24 -23.26 31.52
C ILE A 191 18.21 -23.75 30.43
N SER A 192 17.80 -24.71 29.59
CA SER A 192 18.61 -25.18 28.46
C SER A 192 18.91 -24.07 27.43
N TYR A 193 18.05 -23.06 27.36
CA TYR A 193 18.27 -21.86 26.57
C TYR A 193 18.93 -20.72 27.36
N ASN A 194 19.68 -21.03 28.42
CA ASN A 194 20.49 -20.06 29.16
C ASN A 194 19.69 -18.97 29.89
N ILE A 195 18.45 -19.25 30.27
CA ILE A 195 17.69 -18.42 31.23
C ILE A 195 17.97 -18.92 32.64
N ASP A 196 18.20 -17.99 33.57
CA ASP A 196 18.43 -18.35 34.96
C ASP A 196 17.20 -19.05 35.58
N GLU A 197 17.46 -20.00 36.47
CA GLU A 197 16.41 -20.85 37.06
C GLU A 197 15.29 -20.04 37.75
N ASN A 198 15.63 -18.91 38.38
CA ASN A 198 14.67 -18.04 39.05
C ASN A 198 13.76 -17.34 38.04
N SER A 199 14.33 -16.79 36.95
CA SER A 199 13.58 -16.20 35.86
C SER A 199 12.72 -17.24 35.16
N ALA A 200 13.23 -18.44 34.87
CA ALA A 200 12.49 -19.51 34.24
C ALA A 200 11.27 -19.94 35.07
N LYS A 201 11.45 -20.18 36.38
CA LYS A 201 10.36 -20.48 37.31
C LYS A 201 9.32 -19.37 37.36
N LYS A 202 9.77 -18.11 37.41
CA LYS A 202 8.87 -16.95 37.49
C LYS A 202 8.06 -16.76 36.21
N ILE A 203 8.66 -16.96 35.05
CA ILE A 203 7.98 -16.92 33.74
C ILE A 203 6.90 -18.01 33.67
N VAL A 204 7.23 -19.25 34.05
CA VAL A 204 6.27 -20.36 34.00
C VAL A 204 5.15 -20.20 35.03
N LEU A 205 5.47 -19.73 36.24
CA LEU A 205 4.48 -19.51 37.30
C LEU A 205 3.48 -18.41 36.92
N GLU A 206 3.97 -17.25 36.48
CA GLU A 206 3.11 -16.12 36.09
C GLU A 206 2.18 -16.46 34.93
N ARG A 207 2.65 -17.21 33.91
CA ARG A 207 1.77 -17.63 32.80
C ARG A 207 0.78 -18.71 33.19
N THR A 208 1.08 -19.52 34.20
CA THR A 208 0.17 -20.54 34.72
C THR A 208 -0.95 -19.91 35.54
N GLU A 209 -0.64 -18.87 36.32
CA GLU A 209 -1.62 -18.19 37.19
C GLU A 209 -2.49 -17.16 36.45
N LYS A 210 -1.90 -16.35 35.56
CA LYS A 210 -2.61 -15.22 34.91
C LYS A 210 -2.80 -15.42 33.40
N GLY A 211 -2.53 -16.63 32.90
CA GLY A 211 -2.67 -16.98 31.49
C GLY A 211 -1.48 -16.58 30.61
N GLN A 212 -1.53 -16.97 29.34
CA GLN A 212 -0.44 -16.78 28.37
C GLN A 212 -0.05 -15.31 28.21
N TYR A 213 1.24 -15.06 27.98
CA TYR A 213 1.74 -13.73 27.65
C TYR A 213 1.30 -13.30 26.27
N LYS A 214 0.96 -12.02 26.13
CA LYS A 214 0.56 -11.43 24.84
C LYS A 214 1.72 -10.74 24.10
N SER A 215 2.80 -10.39 24.80
CA SER A 215 4.00 -9.77 24.23
C SER A 215 5.20 -9.90 25.17
N LEU A 216 6.41 -9.59 24.68
CA LEU A 216 7.62 -9.49 25.52
C LEU A 216 7.49 -8.43 26.62
N LEU A 217 6.79 -7.32 26.33
CA LEU A 217 6.51 -6.28 27.32
C LEU A 217 5.57 -6.78 28.42
N ASP A 218 4.62 -7.66 28.07
CA ASP A 218 3.73 -8.30 29.05
C ASP A 218 4.53 -9.19 30.00
N VAL A 219 5.50 -9.96 29.49
CA VAL A 219 6.45 -10.72 30.31
C VAL A 219 7.19 -9.79 31.28
N ARG A 220 7.80 -8.70 30.79
CA ARG A 220 8.50 -7.73 31.66
C ARG A 220 7.59 -7.12 32.72
N LYS A 221 6.37 -6.69 32.33
CA LYS A 221 5.43 -6.04 33.25
C LYS A 221 4.95 -6.98 34.35
N ARG A 222 4.69 -8.24 34.01
CA ARG A 222 4.15 -9.25 34.94
C ARG A 222 5.23 -9.89 35.80
N THR A 223 6.37 -10.22 35.21
CA THR A 223 7.46 -10.92 35.91
C THR A 223 8.51 -9.98 36.49
N GLY A 224 8.60 -8.73 36.03
CA GLY A 224 9.68 -7.79 36.36
C GLY A 224 11.03 -8.16 35.76
N ILE A 225 11.10 -9.20 34.91
CA ILE A 225 12.36 -9.69 34.34
C ILE A 225 12.76 -8.78 33.15
N PRO A 226 14.01 -8.27 33.13
CA PRO A 226 14.53 -7.50 32.01
C PRO A 226 14.44 -8.27 30.68
N ILE A 227 14.04 -7.57 29.61
CA ILE A 227 13.85 -8.16 28.28
C ILE A 227 15.13 -8.82 27.76
N GLN A 228 16.29 -8.29 28.11
CA GLN A 228 17.60 -8.80 27.70
C GLN A 228 17.80 -10.29 28.05
N ILE A 229 17.17 -10.78 29.12
CA ILE A 229 17.34 -12.15 29.62
C ILE A 229 16.66 -13.18 28.72
N TYR A 230 15.61 -12.81 28.00
CA TYR A 230 14.85 -13.72 27.14
C TYR A 230 14.73 -13.22 25.71
N ARG A 231 15.50 -12.18 25.35
CA ARG A 231 15.50 -11.63 24.00
C ARG A 231 16.14 -12.57 22.99
N HIS A 232 17.15 -13.34 23.39
CA HIS A 232 17.83 -14.31 22.51
C HIS A 232 17.02 -15.58 22.28
N LEU A 233 15.96 -15.76 23.07
CA LEU A 233 14.92 -16.75 22.80
C LEU A 233 13.94 -16.27 21.72
N VAL A 234 14.12 -15.06 21.16
CA VAL A 234 13.32 -14.48 20.08
C VAL A 234 14.15 -14.36 18.80
#